data_AF-A0A970L325-F1
#
_entry.id   AF-A0A970L325-F1
#
_cell.length_a   1.000
_cell.length_b   1.000
_cell.length_c   1.000
_cell.angle_alpha   90.00
_cell.angle_beta   90.00
_cell.angle_gamma   90.00
#
_symmetry.space_group_name_H-M   'P 1'
#
loop_
_entity.id
_entity.type
_entity.pdbx_description
1 polymer ?
#
loop_
_entity_poly.entity_id
_entity_poly.type
_entity_poly.pdbx_seq_one_letter_code
_entity_poly.pdbx_strand_id
1 'polypeptide(L)'
;MLKIAAPANVYAYVYRPVEIDPAATAIVEYRMKVGPSSGDSWAPSVFLYWAPTRYVAHGQLSDGVLRSNHFAIKLSGRWNLGLEPGAWVEMRIQLTPARIELYARPTDGEWRRVAHILRPADMMGSPVELMIGKGFENDTTSPNEKLQNSLATAPGDVGAAWFSYIRFTVDGQEVFFDDFDNLDAWQIRLDPTYETEVTIAVSEPPGDGIEVTASPLRPTDIRWETQIAAIERRYTNRDASADSIVFIGDSNINLWTDLADYFPGLPVINAGFGGSQIVDAVYYADRVVIPYRPHTVVLHVGVNDLTAQKPPLQVLEDFKAFVAKVHDALPETRILYLSIPPTERRRALQGGVDEANRLIREYTETDPLLEFIDVTAAMLGPNGRPNAGLFKDDGLHLNQAGYEVWAQHLLPYLTHR
;
A
#
# COMPACT_ATOMS: atom_id res chain seq x y z
N MET A 1 -17.15 11.34 0.70
CA MET A 1 -16.32 12.16 -0.23
C MET A 1 -14.85 11.79 -0.05
N LEU A 2 -14.15 11.52 -1.14
CA LEU A 2 -12.72 11.17 -1.14
C LEU A 2 -11.83 12.41 -1.16
N LYS A 3 -10.82 12.47 -0.31
CA LYS A 3 -9.71 13.44 -0.34
C LYS A 3 -8.40 12.68 -0.58
N ILE A 4 -7.60 13.16 -1.51
CA ILE A 4 -6.25 12.68 -1.76
C ILE A 4 -5.29 13.87 -1.63
N ALA A 5 -4.38 13.81 -0.68
CA ALA A 5 -3.31 14.78 -0.45
C ALA A 5 -1.96 14.10 -0.71
N ALA A 6 -1.03 14.82 -1.32
CA ALA A 6 0.32 14.35 -1.62
C ALA A 6 1.18 15.53 -2.09
N PRO A 7 2.50 15.51 -1.85
CA PRO A 7 3.45 16.41 -2.48
C PRO A 7 3.37 16.36 -4.00
N ALA A 8 3.76 17.45 -4.66
CA ALA A 8 4.12 17.37 -6.07
C ALA A 8 5.23 16.33 -6.26
N ASN A 9 5.19 15.61 -7.39
CA ASN A 9 6.14 14.53 -7.74
C ASN A 9 6.03 13.25 -6.89
N VAL A 10 4.96 13.10 -6.10
CA VAL A 10 4.71 11.91 -5.28
C VAL A 10 3.34 11.34 -5.67
N TYR A 11 3.29 10.04 -5.98
CA TYR A 11 2.05 9.40 -6.40
C TYR A 11 1.21 8.94 -5.20
N ALA A 12 -0.11 9.04 -5.36
CA ALA A 12 -1.09 8.63 -4.37
C ALA A 12 -2.43 8.42 -5.07
N TYR A 13 -2.94 7.21 -5.07
CA TYR A 13 -4.21 6.92 -5.73
C TYR A 13 -4.94 5.74 -5.08
N VAL A 14 -6.26 5.75 -5.25
CA VAL A 14 -7.07 4.55 -5.10
C VAL A 14 -7.33 3.94 -6.46
N TYR A 15 -7.44 2.63 -6.54
CA TYR A 15 -7.73 1.94 -7.78
C TYR A 15 -8.60 0.72 -7.57
N ARG A 16 -9.29 0.31 -8.63
CA ARG A 16 -10.04 -0.94 -8.66
C ARG A 16 -9.96 -1.56 -10.05
N PRO A 17 -10.03 -2.90 -10.16
CA PRO A 17 -10.12 -3.56 -11.44
C PRO A 17 -11.43 -3.16 -12.14
N VAL A 18 -11.36 -3.04 -13.47
CA VAL A 18 -12.52 -2.85 -14.34
C VAL A 18 -12.40 -3.79 -15.53
N GLU A 19 -13.54 -4.24 -16.03
CA GLU A 19 -13.62 -5.02 -17.26
C GLU A 19 -14.73 -4.45 -18.14
N ILE A 20 -14.43 -4.27 -19.41
CA ILE A 20 -15.28 -3.63 -20.40
C ILE A 20 -15.22 -4.45 -21.67
N ASP A 21 -16.39 -4.86 -22.18
CA ASP A 21 -16.48 -5.41 -23.53
C ASP A 21 -15.92 -4.36 -24.52
N PRO A 22 -14.91 -4.70 -25.35
CA PRO A 22 -14.38 -3.82 -26.39
C PRO A 22 -15.43 -3.19 -27.31
N ALA A 23 -16.58 -3.85 -27.50
CA ALA A 23 -17.69 -3.38 -28.32
C ALA A 23 -18.69 -2.48 -27.58
N ALA A 24 -18.59 -2.38 -26.25
CA ALA A 24 -19.46 -1.53 -25.44
C ALA A 24 -18.99 -0.07 -25.41
N THR A 25 -19.90 0.82 -25.04
CA THR A 25 -19.59 2.20 -24.66
C THR A 25 -19.55 2.32 -23.15
N ALA A 26 -18.38 2.62 -22.61
CA ALA A 26 -18.19 2.86 -21.19
C ALA A 26 -18.03 4.35 -20.89
N ILE A 27 -18.65 4.81 -19.80
CA ILE A 27 -18.59 6.20 -19.36
C ILE A 27 -18.22 6.23 -17.89
N VAL A 28 -17.14 6.92 -17.57
CA VAL A 28 -16.74 7.28 -16.21
C VAL A 28 -17.09 8.75 -16.01
N GLU A 29 -18.02 9.04 -15.10
CA GLU A 29 -18.37 10.40 -14.68
C GLU A 29 -17.96 10.61 -13.24
N TYR A 30 -17.42 11.78 -12.93
CA TYR A 30 -16.97 12.09 -11.57
C TYR A 30 -17.00 13.59 -11.35
N ARG A 31 -17.06 13.97 -10.09
CA ARG A 31 -17.01 15.37 -9.68
C ARG A 31 -15.82 15.59 -8.78
N MET A 32 -14.94 16.49 -9.20
CA MET A 32 -13.70 16.79 -8.49
C MET A 32 -13.50 18.28 -8.24
N LYS A 33 -12.66 18.61 -7.27
CA LYS A 33 -12.04 19.92 -7.12
C LYS A 33 -10.62 19.76 -6.64
N VAL A 34 -9.81 20.78 -6.85
CA VAL A 34 -8.39 20.74 -6.54
C VAL A 34 -8.00 21.94 -5.68
N GLY A 35 -7.16 21.71 -4.70
CA GLY A 35 -6.65 22.71 -3.78
C GLY A 35 -5.47 23.48 -4.36
N PRO A 36 -4.88 24.40 -3.60
CA PRO A 36 -3.65 25.08 -4.00
C PRO A 36 -2.52 24.07 -4.27
N SER A 37 -1.49 24.52 -4.99
CA SER A 37 -0.24 23.78 -5.25
C SER A 37 -0.36 22.53 -6.15
N SER A 38 -1.46 22.40 -6.90
CA SER A 38 -1.63 21.31 -7.87
C SER A 38 -1.19 21.74 -9.27
N GLY A 39 0.04 21.36 -9.62
CA GLY A 39 0.76 21.77 -10.83
C GLY A 39 0.64 20.80 -12.00
N ASP A 40 1.19 21.21 -13.14
CA ASP A 40 0.96 20.57 -14.46
C ASP A 40 1.54 19.15 -14.60
N SER A 41 2.70 18.89 -13.98
CA SER A 41 3.39 17.60 -14.01
C SER A 41 2.76 16.55 -13.09
N TRP A 42 1.75 16.91 -12.29
CA TRP A 42 1.15 16.03 -11.30
C TRP A 42 -0.39 16.23 -11.15
N ALA A 43 -1.07 16.72 -12.18
CA ALA A 43 -2.51 17.04 -12.11
C ALA A 43 -3.38 15.90 -11.52
N PRO A 44 -4.10 16.12 -10.40
CA PRO A 44 -5.03 15.14 -9.88
C PRO A 44 -6.07 14.77 -10.94
N SER A 45 -6.26 13.48 -11.17
CA SER A 45 -7.04 12.95 -12.30
C SER A 45 -7.76 11.65 -11.94
N VAL A 46 -8.74 11.30 -12.78
CA VAL A 46 -9.22 9.93 -12.93
C VAL A 46 -8.53 9.30 -14.13
N PHE A 47 -8.13 8.04 -14.00
CA PHE A 47 -7.37 7.29 -14.99
C PHE A 47 -8.13 6.04 -15.43
N LEU A 48 -8.23 5.82 -16.73
CA LEU A 48 -8.42 4.48 -17.29
C LEU A 48 -7.06 3.95 -17.69
N TYR A 49 -6.63 2.84 -17.10
CA TYR A 49 -5.27 2.30 -17.24
C TYR A 49 -5.31 0.90 -17.89
N TRP A 50 -4.48 0.71 -18.92
CA TRP A 50 -4.28 -0.58 -19.61
C TRP A 50 -2.91 -1.17 -19.28
N ALA A 51 -1.88 -0.33 -19.31
CA ALA A 51 -0.48 -0.71 -19.18
C ALA A 51 0.36 0.56 -18.89
N PRO A 52 1.65 0.42 -18.49
CA PRO A 52 2.51 1.55 -18.09
C PRO A 52 2.48 2.77 -19.02
N THR A 53 2.34 2.54 -20.33
CA THR A 53 2.37 3.59 -21.37
C THR A 53 1.02 3.80 -22.06
N ARG A 54 -0.05 3.18 -21.54
CA ARG A 54 -1.38 3.13 -22.13
C ARG A 54 -2.41 3.46 -21.06
N TYR A 55 -2.71 4.73 -20.93
CA TYR A 55 -3.69 5.22 -19.96
C TYR A 55 -4.25 6.57 -20.38
N VAL A 56 -5.49 6.85 -20.03
CA VAL A 56 -6.10 8.16 -20.24
C VAL A 56 -6.30 8.80 -18.88
N ALA A 57 -5.68 9.96 -18.65
CA ALA A 57 -5.89 10.76 -17.45
C ALA A 57 -6.67 12.03 -17.79
N HIS A 58 -7.68 12.35 -16.96
CA HIS A 58 -8.46 13.58 -17.11
C HIS A 58 -8.68 14.23 -15.73
N GLY A 59 -8.27 15.48 -15.60
CA GLY A 59 -8.18 16.15 -14.31
C GLY A 59 -8.14 17.68 -14.40
N GLN A 60 -7.90 18.32 -13.25
CA GLN A 60 -7.89 19.77 -13.10
C GLN A 60 -6.62 20.26 -12.37
N LEU A 61 -6.13 21.43 -12.74
CA LEU A 61 -5.04 22.14 -12.09
C LEU A 61 -5.56 23.16 -11.07
N SER A 62 -4.70 23.60 -10.15
CA SER A 62 -5.09 24.58 -9.14
C SER A 62 -5.50 25.95 -9.70
N ASP A 63 -5.14 26.27 -10.94
CA ASP A 63 -5.51 27.52 -11.63
C ASP A 63 -6.85 27.43 -12.40
N GLY A 64 -7.57 26.33 -12.27
CA GLY A 64 -8.85 26.09 -12.96
C GLY A 64 -8.73 25.53 -14.38
N VAL A 65 -7.50 25.39 -14.91
CA VAL A 65 -7.26 24.75 -16.21
C VAL A 65 -7.45 23.25 -16.10
N LEU A 66 -8.12 22.64 -17.08
CA LEU A 66 -8.22 21.20 -17.18
C LEU A 66 -6.97 20.63 -17.84
N ARG A 67 -6.52 19.48 -17.33
CA ARG A 67 -5.37 18.76 -17.84
C ARG A 67 -5.81 17.37 -18.27
N SER A 68 -5.49 17.03 -19.51
CA SER A 68 -5.50 15.64 -19.98
C SER A 68 -4.06 15.20 -20.23
N ASN A 69 -3.74 13.97 -19.85
CA ASN A 69 -2.42 13.38 -20.04
C ASN A 69 -2.53 11.96 -20.59
N HIS A 70 -1.60 11.63 -21.48
CA HIS A 70 -1.33 10.29 -21.99
C HIS A 70 0.14 10.23 -22.46
N PHE A 71 0.85 9.14 -22.15
CA PHE A 71 2.25 8.94 -22.56
C PHE A 71 2.47 8.84 -24.08
N ALA A 72 1.79 7.91 -24.75
CA ALA A 72 2.04 7.57 -26.15
C ALA A 72 1.13 8.23 -27.21
N ILE A 73 0.17 9.07 -26.81
CA ILE A 73 -0.88 9.57 -27.71
C ILE A 73 -1.06 11.06 -27.51
N LYS A 74 -1.28 11.80 -28.61
CA LYS A 74 -1.52 13.25 -28.67
C LYS A 74 -2.84 13.72 -28.01
N LEU A 75 -3.29 13.08 -26.93
CA LEU A 75 -4.44 13.50 -26.12
C LEU A 75 -4.01 14.43 -24.95
N SER A 76 -2.70 14.60 -24.75
CA SER A 76 -2.14 15.49 -23.73
C SER A 76 -2.39 16.96 -24.06
N GLY A 77 -3.02 17.71 -23.14
CA GLY A 77 -3.35 19.12 -23.40
C GLY A 77 -3.87 19.87 -22.17
N ARG A 78 -3.86 21.20 -22.28
CA ARG A 78 -4.43 22.14 -21.31
C ARG A 78 -5.66 22.81 -21.89
N TRP A 79 -6.75 22.89 -21.12
CA TRP A 79 -8.01 23.42 -21.59
C TRP A 79 -8.61 24.38 -20.57
N ASN A 80 -8.68 25.66 -20.93
CA ASN A 80 -9.30 26.67 -20.09
C ASN A 80 -10.78 26.83 -20.47
N LEU A 81 -11.67 26.41 -19.56
CA LEU A 81 -13.12 26.57 -19.74
C LEU A 81 -13.69 27.78 -18.99
N GLY A 82 -12.84 28.62 -18.38
CA GLY A 82 -13.25 29.71 -17.51
C GLY A 82 -13.74 29.24 -16.14
N LEU A 83 -13.19 28.14 -15.62
CA LEU A 83 -13.50 27.64 -14.28
C LEU A 83 -12.74 28.46 -13.24
N GLU A 84 -13.42 28.88 -12.18
CA GLU A 84 -12.77 29.52 -11.04
C GLU A 84 -11.80 28.53 -10.34
N PRO A 85 -10.59 28.98 -9.94
CA PRO A 85 -9.67 28.18 -9.15
C PRO A 85 -10.34 27.55 -7.91
N GLY A 86 -10.17 26.24 -7.73
CA GLY A 86 -10.75 25.48 -6.62
C GLY A 86 -12.24 25.18 -6.71
N ALA A 87 -12.92 25.58 -7.79
CA ALA A 87 -14.31 25.24 -8.02
C ALA A 87 -14.50 23.74 -8.29
N TRP A 88 -15.69 23.23 -7.91
CA TRP A 88 -16.12 21.90 -8.30
C TRP A 88 -16.41 21.82 -9.80
N VAL A 89 -15.86 20.81 -10.46
CA VAL A 89 -16.07 20.50 -11.86
C VAL A 89 -16.58 19.07 -12.00
N GLU A 90 -17.56 18.86 -12.87
CA GLU A 90 -17.94 17.51 -13.30
C GLU A 90 -17.19 17.17 -14.58
N MET A 91 -16.67 15.95 -14.64
CA MET A 91 -15.78 15.48 -15.67
C MET A 91 -16.22 14.11 -16.14
N ARG A 92 -15.96 13.81 -17.41
CA ARG A 92 -16.37 12.56 -18.04
C ARG A 92 -15.27 12.04 -18.96
N ILE A 93 -14.94 10.76 -18.80
CA ILE A 93 -14.17 9.97 -19.77
C ILE A 93 -15.15 9.01 -20.44
N GLN A 94 -15.32 9.14 -21.75
CA GLN A 94 -16.18 8.27 -22.55
C GLN A 94 -15.32 7.44 -23.48
N LEU A 95 -15.36 6.12 -23.28
CA LEU A 95 -14.68 5.11 -24.08
C LEU A 95 -15.72 4.43 -24.95
N THR A 96 -15.75 4.77 -26.23
CA THR A 96 -16.57 4.09 -27.24
C THR A 96 -15.73 3.03 -27.96
N PRO A 97 -16.35 2.15 -28.76
CA PRO A 97 -15.59 1.20 -29.58
C PRO A 97 -14.58 1.87 -30.52
N ALA A 98 -14.85 3.11 -30.96
CA ALA A 98 -14.02 3.80 -31.96
C ALA A 98 -13.19 4.97 -31.41
N ARG A 99 -13.53 5.50 -30.23
CA ARG A 99 -12.99 6.78 -29.73
C ARG A 99 -12.86 6.83 -28.22
N ILE A 100 -11.90 7.63 -27.78
CA ILE A 100 -11.81 8.15 -26.42
C ILE A 100 -12.21 9.63 -26.48
N GLU A 101 -13.18 10.03 -25.67
CA GLU A 101 -13.69 11.40 -25.60
C GLU A 101 -13.69 11.91 -24.16
N LEU A 102 -13.19 13.12 -23.97
CA LEU A 102 -13.09 13.78 -22.66
C LEU A 102 -14.04 14.95 -22.61
N TYR A 103 -14.82 15.07 -21.54
CA TYR A 103 -15.74 16.19 -21.33
C TYR A 103 -15.58 16.78 -19.94
N ALA A 104 -16.02 18.02 -19.78
CA ALA A 104 -16.14 18.68 -18.49
C ALA A 104 -17.25 19.73 -18.51
N ARG A 105 -17.78 20.05 -17.33
CA ARG A 105 -18.72 21.15 -17.10
C ARG A 105 -18.60 21.72 -15.68
N PRO A 106 -18.93 23.00 -15.47
CA PRO A 106 -19.33 23.48 -14.16
C PRO A 106 -20.50 22.63 -13.63
N THR A 107 -20.66 22.52 -12.30
CA THR A 107 -21.69 21.65 -11.68
C THR A 107 -23.10 21.91 -12.24
N ASP A 108 -23.44 23.17 -12.51
CA ASP A 108 -24.75 23.58 -13.07
C ASP A 108 -24.67 23.98 -14.56
N GLY A 109 -23.60 23.58 -15.24
CA GLY A 109 -23.32 23.97 -16.63
C GLY A 109 -23.67 22.89 -17.66
N GLU A 110 -23.43 23.24 -18.92
CA GLU A 110 -23.54 22.29 -20.04
C GLU A 110 -22.24 21.51 -20.25
N TRP A 111 -22.36 20.24 -20.63
CA TRP A 111 -21.21 19.40 -20.99
C TRP A 111 -20.48 19.96 -22.20
N ARG A 112 -19.17 20.18 -22.06
CA ARG A 112 -18.29 20.59 -23.15
C ARG A 112 -17.29 19.49 -23.44
N ARG A 113 -17.13 19.12 -24.71
CA ARG A 113 -16.07 18.21 -25.13
C ARG A 113 -14.74 18.93 -25.08
N VAL A 114 -13.84 18.41 -24.25
CA VAL A 114 -12.51 18.94 -23.97
C VAL A 114 -11.50 18.41 -24.99
N ALA A 115 -11.50 17.09 -25.22
CA ALA A 115 -10.61 16.45 -26.18
C ALA A 115 -11.25 15.17 -26.73
N HIS A 116 -10.75 14.69 -27.87
CA HIS A 116 -11.12 13.39 -28.39
C HIS A 116 -10.03 12.82 -29.30
N ILE A 117 -9.98 11.50 -29.41
CA ILE A 117 -9.11 10.79 -30.34
C ILE A 117 -9.75 9.47 -30.79
N LEU A 118 -9.36 8.99 -31.97
CA LEU A 118 -9.63 7.61 -32.36
C LEU A 118 -8.94 6.67 -31.37
N ARG A 119 -9.64 5.60 -30.99
CA ARG A 119 -9.10 4.59 -30.10
C ARG A 119 -7.91 3.91 -30.80
N PRO A 120 -6.70 3.98 -30.24
CA PRO A 120 -5.55 3.29 -30.83
C PRO A 120 -5.72 1.78 -30.79
N ALA A 121 -5.11 1.08 -31.75
CA ALA A 121 -5.20 -0.36 -31.87
C ALA A 121 -4.82 -1.13 -30.59
N ASP A 122 -3.80 -0.65 -29.88
CA ASP A 122 -3.29 -1.24 -28.63
C ASP A 122 -4.05 -0.81 -27.36
N MET A 123 -5.12 -0.03 -27.52
CA MET A 123 -6.07 0.31 -26.45
C MET A 123 -7.49 -0.17 -26.77
N MET A 124 -7.68 -0.95 -27.85
CA MET A 124 -8.99 -1.49 -28.25
C MET A 124 -9.57 -2.51 -27.25
N GLY A 125 -8.72 -3.19 -26.47
CA GLY A 125 -9.15 -4.10 -25.39
C GLY A 125 -9.65 -3.34 -24.16
N SER A 126 -10.14 -4.06 -23.14
CA SER A 126 -10.56 -3.44 -21.88
C SER A 126 -9.37 -2.74 -21.18
N PRO A 127 -9.57 -1.57 -20.54
CA PRO A 127 -8.66 -1.16 -19.48
C PRO A 127 -8.68 -2.22 -18.38
N VAL A 128 -7.59 -2.32 -17.62
CA VAL A 128 -7.47 -3.27 -16.51
C VAL A 128 -7.82 -2.61 -15.18
N GLU A 129 -7.62 -1.31 -15.06
CA GLU A 129 -7.80 -0.57 -13.81
C GLU A 129 -8.45 0.80 -14.06
N LEU A 130 -9.33 1.18 -13.14
CA LEU A 130 -9.78 2.54 -12.94
C LEU A 130 -9.08 3.09 -11.70
N MET A 131 -8.42 4.23 -11.85
CA MET A 131 -7.65 4.85 -10.76
C MET A 131 -8.16 6.27 -10.50
N ILE A 132 -8.14 6.70 -9.25
CA ILE A 132 -8.47 8.05 -8.82
C ILE A 132 -7.33 8.56 -7.96
N GLY A 133 -6.74 9.67 -8.35
CA GLY A 133 -5.74 10.33 -7.54
C GLY A 133 -4.69 11.04 -8.34
N LYS A 134 -3.45 10.85 -7.94
CA LYS A 134 -2.32 11.68 -8.30
C LYS A 134 -1.20 10.76 -8.77
N GLY A 135 -0.68 11.01 -9.96
CA GLY A 135 0.37 10.21 -10.57
C GLY A 135 1.22 11.09 -11.48
N PHE A 136 2.53 10.87 -11.48
CA PHE A 136 3.47 11.60 -12.32
C PHE A 136 3.59 10.89 -13.66
N GLU A 137 3.52 11.63 -14.78
CA GLU A 137 4.36 11.29 -15.92
C GLU A 137 4.62 12.54 -16.78
N ASN A 138 5.86 13.00 -16.71
CA ASN A 138 6.41 13.98 -17.63
C ASN A 138 7.81 13.51 -18.05
N ASP A 139 7.91 12.42 -18.82
CA ASP A 139 8.86 12.36 -19.94
C ASP A 139 8.68 11.09 -20.79
N THR A 140 8.86 11.23 -22.09
CA THR A 140 8.69 10.22 -23.16
C THR A 140 9.68 9.05 -23.15
N THR A 141 10.43 8.84 -22.06
CA THR A 141 11.66 8.02 -22.08
C THR A 141 11.68 6.83 -21.12
N SER A 142 10.68 6.63 -20.25
CA SER A 142 10.64 5.46 -19.36
C SER A 142 9.20 5.02 -19.05
N PRO A 143 8.77 3.82 -19.48
CA PRO A 143 7.46 3.28 -19.13
C PRO A 143 7.40 3.00 -17.62
N ASN A 144 6.44 3.56 -16.89
CA ASN A 144 6.34 3.33 -15.45
C ASN A 144 5.10 2.52 -15.02
N GLU A 145 5.32 1.47 -14.23
CA GLU A 145 4.27 0.59 -13.75
C GLU A 145 3.31 1.35 -12.85
N LYS A 146 2.09 1.58 -13.34
CA LYS A 146 1.01 2.26 -12.63
C LYS A 146 1.43 3.67 -12.14
N LEU A 147 2.14 4.39 -13.01
CA LEU A 147 2.41 5.84 -12.90
C LEU A 147 3.34 6.25 -11.73
N GLN A 148 4.31 5.40 -11.35
CA GLN A 148 5.30 5.81 -10.35
C GLN A 148 6.17 6.96 -10.89
N ASN A 149 6.77 7.72 -9.98
CA ASN A 149 7.74 8.74 -10.37
C ASN A 149 9.15 8.10 -10.50
N SER A 150 9.95 8.54 -11.48
CA SER A 150 11.38 8.25 -11.44
C SER A 150 12.02 9.14 -10.35
N LEU A 151 12.86 8.53 -9.51
CA LEU A 151 13.48 9.03 -8.28
C LEU A 151 14.30 10.35 -8.37
N ALA A 152 14.21 11.11 -9.46
CA ALA A 152 15.13 12.20 -9.82
C ALA A 152 14.69 13.61 -9.41
N THR A 153 13.44 13.82 -8.98
CA THR A 153 12.95 15.15 -8.55
C THR A 153 12.50 15.12 -7.09
N ALA A 154 12.95 16.12 -6.32
CA ALA A 154 12.52 16.28 -4.93
C ALA A 154 10.99 16.55 -4.86
N PRO A 155 10.32 16.13 -3.77
CA PRO A 155 8.94 16.50 -3.50
C PRO A 155 8.77 18.01 -3.50
N GLY A 156 7.67 18.49 -4.07
CA GLY A 156 7.26 19.88 -3.96
C GLY A 156 6.18 20.08 -2.90
N ASP A 157 5.50 21.22 -2.95
CA ASP A 157 4.42 21.53 -2.00
C ASP A 157 3.30 20.47 -2.02
N VAL A 158 2.70 20.24 -0.86
CA VAL A 158 1.54 19.34 -0.71
C VAL A 158 0.31 20.00 -1.33
N GLY A 159 -0.23 19.38 -2.38
CA GLY A 159 -1.55 19.70 -2.89
C GLY A 159 -2.61 18.73 -2.38
N ALA A 160 -3.88 19.04 -2.62
CA ALA A 160 -4.99 18.13 -2.31
C ALA A 160 -6.03 18.15 -3.44
N ALA A 161 -6.67 17.01 -3.66
CA ALA A 161 -7.83 16.88 -4.53
C ALA A 161 -8.96 16.20 -3.79
N TRP A 162 -10.18 16.59 -4.13
CA TRP A 162 -11.40 16.02 -3.57
C TRP A 162 -12.28 15.48 -4.68
N PHE A 163 -12.90 14.33 -4.45
CA PHE A 163 -13.83 13.68 -5.34
C PHE A 163 -15.12 13.40 -4.56
N SER A 164 -16.23 13.99 -5.00
CA SER A 164 -17.51 13.83 -4.31
C SER A 164 -18.28 12.58 -4.74
N TYR A 165 -18.07 12.13 -5.97
CA TYR A 165 -18.59 10.86 -6.46
C TYR A 165 -17.80 10.40 -7.69
N ILE A 166 -17.95 9.12 -8.01
CA ILE A 166 -17.67 8.53 -9.31
C ILE A 166 -18.81 7.61 -9.72
N ARG A 167 -19.17 7.63 -11.00
CA ARG A 167 -20.17 6.76 -11.62
C ARG A 167 -19.54 6.09 -12.81
N PHE A 168 -19.68 4.78 -12.90
CA PHE A 168 -19.25 4.00 -14.04
C PHE A 168 -20.44 3.32 -14.70
N THR A 169 -20.64 3.58 -15.99
CA THR A 169 -21.71 3.00 -16.79
C THR A 169 -21.15 2.30 -18.02
N VAL A 170 -21.80 1.22 -18.44
CA VAL A 170 -21.49 0.47 -19.67
C VAL A 170 -22.80 0.26 -20.43
N ASP A 171 -22.84 0.69 -21.69
CA ASP A 171 -24.04 0.68 -22.56
C ASP A 171 -25.28 1.29 -21.89
N GLY A 172 -25.07 2.34 -21.09
CA GLY A 172 -26.11 3.07 -20.38
C GLY A 172 -26.58 2.39 -19.08
N GLN A 173 -26.06 1.22 -18.72
CA GLN A 173 -26.32 0.57 -17.44
C GLN A 173 -25.27 0.98 -16.41
N GLU A 174 -25.69 1.33 -15.20
CA GLU A 174 -24.78 1.62 -14.10
C GLU A 174 -24.14 0.32 -13.61
N VAL A 175 -22.81 0.25 -13.72
CA VAL A 175 -22.00 -0.86 -13.19
C VAL A 175 -21.70 -0.60 -11.72
N PHE A 176 -21.34 0.64 -11.37
CA PHE A 176 -21.28 1.09 -9.99
C PHE A 176 -21.38 2.61 -9.88
N PHE A 177 -21.79 3.05 -8.69
CA PHE A 177 -21.73 4.41 -8.20
C PHE A 177 -21.06 4.40 -6.84
N ASP A 178 -20.21 5.38 -6.57
CA ASP A 178 -19.50 5.51 -5.30
C ASP A 178 -19.39 7.00 -4.94
N ASP A 179 -19.91 7.38 -3.78
CA ASP A 179 -19.79 8.71 -3.16
C ASP A 179 -18.63 8.79 -2.15
N PHE A 180 -17.89 7.68 -2.02
CA PHE A 180 -16.78 7.48 -1.12
C PHE A 180 -17.20 7.68 0.33
N ASP A 181 -18.26 6.99 0.78
CA ASP A 181 -18.61 6.84 2.19
C ASP A 181 -17.68 5.84 2.91
N ASN A 182 -17.05 4.93 2.17
CA ASN A 182 -15.91 4.11 2.58
C ASN A 182 -15.03 3.80 1.35
N LEU A 183 -13.98 2.99 1.53
CA LEU A 183 -13.08 2.57 0.45
C LEU A 183 -13.03 1.05 0.27
N ASP A 184 -14.02 0.30 0.74
CA ASP A 184 -13.99 -1.18 0.77
C ASP A 184 -13.87 -1.78 -0.64
N ALA A 185 -14.39 -1.08 -1.65
CA ALA A 185 -14.30 -1.47 -3.07
C ALA A 185 -13.01 -1.02 -3.77
N TRP A 186 -12.10 -0.35 -3.04
CA TRP A 186 -10.91 0.28 -3.58
C TRP A 186 -9.64 -0.23 -2.93
N GLN A 187 -8.62 -0.45 -3.74
CA GLN A 187 -7.24 -0.68 -3.28
C GLN A 187 -6.53 0.67 -3.19
N ILE A 188 -5.70 0.84 -2.17
CA ILE A 188 -4.92 2.06 -1.95
C ILE A 188 -3.50 1.82 -2.47
N ARG A 189 -2.93 2.81 -3.17
CA ARG A 189 -1.51 2.83 -3.47
C ARG A 189 -0.91 4.19 -3.20
N LEU A 190 0.14 4.19 -2.37
CA LEU A 190 0.91 5.36 -2.02
C LEU A 190 2.34 5.19 -2.53
N ASP A 191 3.03 6.30 -2.75
CA ASP A 191 4.47 6.29 -2.89
C ASP A 191 5.11 5.83 -1.57
N PRO A 192 5.82 4.68 -1.55
CA PRO A 192 6.38 4.11 -0.33
C PRO A 192 7.48 5.00 0.28
N THR A 193 7.89 6.06 -0.42
CA THR A 193 8.96 6.95 0.03
C THR A 193 8.44 8.13 0.87
N TYR A 194 7.14 8.49 0.80
CA TYR A 194 6.65 9.81 1.26
C TYR A 194 5.32 9.80 2.04
N GLU A 195 5.01 8.72 2.75
CA GLU A 195 3.70 8.50 3.40
C GLU A 195 3.23 9.58 4.38
N THR A 196 4.10 10.27 5.14
CA THR A 196 3.65 11.33 6.06
C THR A 196 3.12 12.58 5.35
N GLU A 197 3.45 12.75 4.07
CA GLU A 197 2.95 13.85 3.24
C GLU A 197 1.81 13.39 2.31
N VAL A 198 1.55 12.07 2.25
CA VAL A 198 0.54 11.44 1.40
C VAL A 198 -0.63 10.94 2.24
N THR A 199 -1.84 11.40 1.94
CA THR A 199 -3.04 11.01 2.69
C THR A 199 -4.18 10.69 1.75
N ILE A 200 -4.85 9.55 1.97
CA ILE A 200 -6.13 9.22 1.35
C ILE A 200 -7.16 9.10 2.46
N ALA A 201 -8.21 9.91 2.40
CA ALA A 201 -9.23 9.95 3.44
C ALA A 201 -10.63 10.01 2.84
N VAL A 202 -11.57 9.39 3.51
CA VAL A 202 -13.00 9.62 3.33
C VAL A 202 -13.43 10.69 4.32
N SER A 203 -14.09 11.73 3.85
CA SER A 203 -14.68 12.78 4.69
C SER A 203 -16.16 12.97 4.39
N GLU A 204 -16.92 13.33 5.42
CA GLU A 204 -18.16 14.09 5.25
C GLU A 204 -17.83 15.53 4.79
N PRO A 205 -18.82 16.38 4.40
CA PRO A 205 -18.55 17.76 3.99
C PRO A 205 -17.81 18.55 5.09
N PRO A 206 -17.22 19.73 4.78
CA PRO A 206 -16.15 20.30 5.61
C PRO A 206 -16.60 20.62 7.04
N GLY A 207 -16.01 19.90 8.01
CA GLY A 207 -16.18 20.12 9.44
C GLY A 207 -16.07 18.79 10.19
N ASP A 208 -14.88 18.51 10.73
CA ASP A 208 -14.61 17.42 11.68
C ASP A 208 -14.86 15.98 11.16
N GLY A 209 -13.94 15.49 10.33
CA GLY A 209 -13.92 14.10 9.86
C GLY A 209 -12.73 13.31 10.41
N ILE A 210 -12.97 12.05 10.75
CA ILE A 210 -11.99 11.08 11.26
C ILE A 210 -10.86 10.87 10.24
N GLU A 211 -9.63 11.00 10.72
CA GLU A 211 -8.38 10.84 9.98
C GLU A 211 -7.97 9.36 9.93
N VAL A 212 -7.84 8.80 8.73
CA VAL A 212 -7.14 7.52 8.54
C VAL A 212 -5.75 7.85 8.02
N THR A 213 -4.76 7.80 8.91
CA THR A 213 -3.35 8.02 8.62
C THR A 213 -2.69 6.70 8.23
N ALA A 214 -2.24 6.59 6.98
CA ALA A 214 -1.20 5.62 6.62
C ALA A 214 0.11 6.12 7.23
N SER A 215 0.75 5.27 8.05
CA SER A 215 1.94 5.63 8.83
C SER A 215 3.20 5.02 8.22
N PRO A 216 4.33 5.75 8.25
CA PRO A 216 5.41 5.73 7.26
C PRO A 216 6.15 4.40 7.00
N LEU A 217 6.40 4.08 5.72
CA LEU A 217 7.41 3.13 5.21
C LEU A 217 8.88 3.57 5.43
N ARG A 218 9.11 4.78 5.97
CA ARG A 218 10.41 5.18 6.54
C ARG A 218 10.22 6.06 7.79
N PRO A 219 10.75 5.65 8.95
CA PRO A 219 11.14 6.61 9.95
C PRO A 219 12.18 7.53 9.32
N THR A 220 11.96 8.85 9.38
CA THR A 220 13.01 9.87 9.20
C THR A 220 14.10 9.81 10.27
N ASP A 221 14.05 8.77 11.11
CA ASP A 221 14.83 8.56 12.29
C ASP A 221 15.77 7.37 12.05
N ILE A 222 17.08 7.61 12.10
CA ILE A 222 18.17 6.62 12.23
C ILE A 222 18.06 5.78 13.53
N ARG A 223 16.87 5.72 14.13
CA ARG A 223 16.54 5.13 15.43
C ARG A 223 17.04 3.69 15.55
N TRP A 224 17.05 2.95 14.44
CA TRP A 224 17.50 1.55 14.42
C TRP A 224 18.88 1.33 13.81
N GLU A 225 19.56 2.37 13.30
CA GLU A 225 20.85 2.22 12.62
C GLU A 225 21.87 1.45 13.48
N THR A 226 21.96 1.78 14.77
CA THR A 226 22.85 1.08 15.71
C THR A 226 22.51 -0.41 15.84
N GLN A 227 21.23 -0.77 15.83
CA GLN A 227 20.78 -2.17 15.92
C GLN A 227 21.03 -2.90 14.59
N ILE A 228 20.73 -2.26 13.47
CA ILE A 228 20.97 -2.80 12.12
C ILE A 228 22.47 -3.05 11.89
N ALA A 229 23.32 -2.07 12.20
CA ALA A 229 24.76 -2.22 12.12
C ALA A 229 25.30 -3.29 13.10
N ALA A 230 24.61 -3.58 14.20
CA ALA A 230 24.96 -4.70 15.08
C ALA A 230 24.58 -6.05 14.48
N ILE A 231 23.42 -6.15 13.81
CA ILE A 231 22.99 -7.34 13.07
C ILE A 231 23.97 -7.64 11.94
N GLU A 232 24.30 -6.65 11.12
CA GLU A 232 25.28 -6.78 10.02
C GLU A 232 26.64 -7.27 10.52
N ARG A 233 27.13 -6.72 11.64
CA ARG A 233 28.39 -7.16 12.27
C ARG A 233 28.33 -8.58 12.83
N ARG A 234 27.16 -9.00 13.34
CA ARG A 234 26.96 -10.36 13.88
C ARG A 234 27.00 -11.41 12.79
N TYR A 235 26.56 -11.06 11.57
CA TYR A 235 26.41 -12.01 10.46
C TYR A 235 27.25 -11.68 9.22
N THR A 236 28.28 -10.84 9.34
CA THR A 236 29.12 -10.34 8.22
C THR A 236 29.74 -11.45 7.35
N ASN A 237 30.01 -12.61 7.93
CA ASN A 237 30.67 -13.72 7.24
C ASN A 237 29.72 -14.88 6.91
N ARG A 238 28.39 -14.67 6.98
CA ARG A 238 27.46 -15.72 6.56
C ARG A 238 27.49 -15.84 5.04
N ASP A 239 27.84 -17.03 4.58
CA ASP A 239 27.85 -17.35 3.16
C ASP A 239 26.43 -17.19 2.61
N ALA A 240 26.26 -16.35 1.58
CA ALA A 240 24.97 -16.13 0.92
C ALA A 240 24.47 -17.39 0.17
N SER A 241 25.29 -18.43 0.07
CA SER A 241 24.89 -19.77 -0.40
C SER A 241 24.40 -20.70 0.72
N ALA A 242 24.49 -20.28 1.98
CA ALA A 242 23.94 -21.04 3.10
C ALA A 242 22.42 -20.89 3.13
N ASP A 243 21.74 -22.04 3.12
CA ASP A 243 20.30 -22.30 3.19
C ASP A 243 19.65 -21.64 4.43
N SER A 244 19.69 -20.31 4.53
CA SER A 244 19.47 -19.57 5.76
C SER A 244 17.99 -19.34 6.07
N ILE A 245 17.68 -19.24 7.36
CA ILE A 245 16.35 -18.86 7.86
C ILE A 245 16.51 -17.54 8.58
N VAL A 246 15.89 -16.47 8.06
CA VAL A 246 15.97 -15.14 8.67
C VAL A 246 14.73 -14.89 9.51
N PHE A 247 14.91 -14.67 10.81
CA PHE A 247 13.88 -14.17 11.71
C PHE A 247 14.00 -12.65 11.77
N ILE A 248 13.01 -11.93 11.24
CA ILE A 248 12.94 -10.47 11.29
C ILE A 248 11.67 -10.05 12.04
N GLY A 249 11.77 -8.95 12.79
CA GLY A 249 10.64 -8.51 13.58
C GLY A 249 10.99 -7.50 14.66
N ASP A 250 10.07 -7.36 15.60
CA ASP A 250 10.15 -6.37 16.66
C ASP A 250 10.98 -6.82 17.88
N SER A 251 10.68 -6.26 19.05
CA SER A 251 11.40 -6.58 20.27
C SER A 251 11.30 -8.05 20.69
N ASN A 252 10.25 -8.79 20.32
CA ASN A 252 10.20 -10.22 20.62
C ASN A 252 11.23 -11.00 19.80
N ILE A 253 11.47 -10.64 18.53
CA ILE A 253 12.56 -11.27 17.77
C ILE A 253 13.92 -10.78 18.28
N ASN A 254 14.09 -9.47 18.47
CA ASN A 254 15.36 -8.89 18.95
C ASN A 254 15.82 -9.49 20.30
N LEU A 255 14.88 -9.76 21.22
CA LEU A 255 15.16 -10.28 22.55
C LEU A 255 15.31 -11.81 22.59
N TRP A 256 15.11 -12.52 21.48
CA TRP A 256 15.33 -13.96 21.35
C TRP A 256 16.82 -14.26 21.11
N THR A 257 17.68 -13.89 22.06
CA THR A 257 19.13 -13.88 21.89
C THR A 257 19.77 -15.26 21.77
N ASP A 258 19.07 -16.28 22.26
CA ASP A 258 19.41 -17.71 22.26
C ASP A 258 18.65 -18.48 21.15
N LEU A 259 18.11 -17.79 20.13
CA LEU A 259 17.32 -18.37 19.02
C LEU A 259 17.91 -19.67 18.44
N ALA A 260 19.23 -19.75 18.28
CA ALA A 260 19.90 -20.92 17.70
C ALA A 260 19.74 -22.19 18.57
N ASP A 261 19.57 -22.05 19.88
CA ASP A 261 19.43 -23.18 20.81
C ASP A 261 18.06 -23.87 20.66
N TYR A 262 17.05 -23.15 20.17
CA TYR A 262 15.70 -23.68 19.89
C TYR A 262 15.62 -24.45 18.57
N PHE A 263 16.56 -24.21 17.65
CA PHE A 263 16.56 -24.77 16.30
C PHE A 263 17.92 -25.41 15.97
N PRO A 264 18.34 -26.44 16.75
CA PRO A 264 19.67 -27.02 16.61
C PRO A 264 19.88 -27.59 15.20
N GLY A 265 20.96 -27.17 14.55
CA GLY A 265 21.33 -27.59 13.20
C GLY A 265 20.68 -26.77 12.07
N LEU A 266 19.75 -25.85 12.38
CA LEU A 266 19.21 -24.93 11.39
C LEU A 266 20.01 -23.62 11.36
N PRO A 267 20.36 -23.09 10.18
CA PRO A 267 21.12 -21.85 10.04
C PRO A 267 20.19 -20.63 10.24
N VAL A 268 19.78 -20.37 11.47
CA VAL A 268 18.89 -19.23 11.83
C VAL A 268 19.67 -17.92 12.00
N ILE A 269 19.17 -16.82 11.46
CA ILE A 269 19.62 -15.43 11.70
C ILE A 269 18.55 -14.74 12.55
N ASN A 270 18.98 -14.05 13.62
CA ASN A 270 18.14 -13.11 14.33
C ASN A 270 18.41 -11.69 13.80
N ALA A 271 17.48 -11.21 12.96
CA ALA A 271 17.45 -9.87 12.38
C ALA A 271 16.36 -8.99 13.04
N GLY A 272 16.01 -9.25 14.29
CA GLY A 272 15.04 -8.45 15.04
C GLY A 272 15.63 -7.13 15.52
N PHE A 273 14.81 -6.07 15.55
CA PHE A 273 15.20 -4.77 16.09
C PHE A 273 14.01 -4.12 16.82
N GLY A 274 14.27 -3.67 18.05
CA GLY A 274 13.21 -3.44 19.04
C GLY A 274 12.28 -2.27 18.73
N GLY A 275 10.96 -2.49 18.86
CA GLY A 275 9.93 -1.46 18.68
C GLY A 275 9.59 -1.16 17.22
N SER A 276 10.05 -2.00 16.29
CA SER A 276 9.77 -1.86 14.86
C SER A 276 8.31 -2.10 14.52
N GLN A 277 7.89 -1.44 13.45
CA GLN A 277 6.66 -1.66 12.71
C GLN A 277 6.98 -2.42 11.41
N ILE A 278 5.96 -2.94 10.71
CA ILE A 278 6.20 -3.76 9.49
C ILE A 278 6.96 -2.94 8.45
N VAL A 279 6.59 -1.68 8.34
CA VAL A 279 7.26 -0.67 7.53
C VAL A 279 8.77 -0.60 7.71
N ASP A 280 9.25 -0.74 8.94
CA ASP A 280 10.68 -0.71 9.22
C ASP A 280 11.36 -1.99 8.73
N ALA A 281 10.66 -3.13 8.81
CA ALA A 281 11.14 -4.40 8.26
C ALA A 281 11.26 -4.32 6.73
N VAL A 282 10.32 -3.64 6.05
CA VAL A 282 10.43 -3.36 4.60
C VAL A 282 11.67 -2.52 4.31
N TYR A 283 11.86 -1.42 5.05
CA TYR A 283 12.96 -0.50 4.84
C TYR A 283 14.33 -1.17 5.02
N TYR A 284 14.50 -1.97 6.07
CA TYR A 284 15.78 -2.61 6.37
C TYR A 284 15.97 -3.98 5.68
N ALA A 285 15.00 -4.47 4.92
CA ALA A 285 15.10 -5.77 4.22
C ALA A 285 16.36 -5.86 3.33
N ASP A 286 16.75 -4.77 2.66
CA ASP A 286 17.95 -4.71 1.80
C ASP A 286 19.27 -4.92 2.58
N ARG A 287 19.25 -4.74 3.90
CA ARG A 287 20.43 -4.83 4.76
C ARG A 287 20.44 -6.10 5.61
N VAL A 288 19.27 -6.51 6.10
CA VAL A 288 19.19 -7.59 7.11
C VAL A 288 18.38 -8.80 6.68
N VAL A 289 17.84 -8.83 5.46
CA VAL A 289 17.15 -9.99 4.90
C VAL A 289 17.80 -10.42 3.57
N ILE A 290 17.71 -9.55 2.55
CA ILE A 290 18.10 -9.87 1.17
C ILE A 290 19.56 -10.30 1.03
N PRO A 291 20.55 -9.68 1.70
CA PRO A 291 21.96 -10.08 1.59
C PRO A 291 22.22 -11.53 2.03
N TYR A 292 21.38 -12.08 2.91
CA TYR A 292 21.53 -13.44 3.43
C TYR A 292 20.84 -14.50 2.57
N ARG A 293 20.13 -14.10 1.51
CA ARG A 293 19.43 -14.98 0.55
C ARG A 293 18.68 -16.15 1.22
N PRO A 294 17.81 -15.89 2.22
CA PRO A 294 17.16 -16.96 2.95
C PRO A 294 16.21 -17.78 2.07
N HIS A 295 16.14 -19.09 2.32
CA HIS A 295 15.05 -19.91 1.76
C HIS A 295 13.74 -19.64 2.50
N THR A 296 13.80 -19.20 3.76
CA THR A 296 12.64 -18.87 4.57
C THR A 296 12.87 -17.63 5.42
N VAL A 297 11.90 -16.74 5.40
CA VAL A 297 11.81 -15.59 6.31
C VAL A 297 10.70 -15.84 7.31
N VAL A 298 10.99 -15.72 8.61
CA VAL A 298 9.99 -15.66 9.67
C VAL A 298 9.81 -14.20 10.06
N LEU A 299 8.64 -13.64 9.78
CA LEU A 299 8.29 -12.27 10.12
C LEU A 299 7.39 -12.26 11.38
N HIS A 300 7.81 -11.54 12.41
CA HIS A 300 6.97 -11.24 13.58
C HIS A 300 7.00 -9.75 13.95
N VAL A 301 5.94 -9.04 13.58
CA VAL A 301 5.77 -7.60 13.83
C VAL A 301 4.27 -7.27 13.66
N GLY A 302 3.83 -6.03 13.86
CA GLY A 302 2.43 -5.62 13.65
C GLY A 302 1.73 -5.10 14.92
N VAL A 303 2.14 -5.55 16.11
CA VAL A 303 1.53 -5.03 17.35
C VAL A 303 1.95 -3.58 17.63
N ASN A 304 3.13 -3.16 17.18
CA ASN A 304 3.61 -1.78 17.28
C ASN A 304 2.89 -0.88 16.28
N ASP A 305 2.53 -1.39 15.10
CA ASP A 305 1.70 -0.72 14.11
C ASP A 305 0.33 -0.34 14.71
N LEU A 306 -0.34 -1.31 15.33
CA LEU A 306 -1.61 -1.08 16.03
C LEU A 306 -1.46 -0.11 17.22
N THR A 307 -0.30 -0.14 17.90
CA THR A 307 0.00 0.81 18.99
C THR A 307 0.21 2.23 18.46
N ALA A 308 0.75 2.36 17.24
CA ALA A 308 0.85 3.60 16.49
C ALA A 308 -0.47 4.00 15.81
N GLN A 309 -1.58 3.35 16.18
CA GLN A 309 -2.94 3.62 15.69
C GLN A 309 -3.14 3.35 14.18
N LYS A 310 -2.26 2.57 13.55
CA LYS A 310 -2.53 2.06 12.20
C LYS A 310 -3.76 1.14 12.24
N PRO A 311 -4.70 1.27 11.28
CA PRO A 311 -5.80 0.33 11.19
C PRO A 311 -5.29 -1.06 10.76
N PRO A 312 -6.00 -2.16 11.10
CA PRO A 312 -5.63 -3.51 10.70
C PRO A 312 -5.37 -3.69 9.19
N LEU A 313 -6.13 -2.98 8.35
CA LEU A 313 -5.93 -2.98 6.91
C LEU A 313 -4.56 -2.41 6.50
N GLN A 314 -4.07 -1.38 7.18
CA GLN A 314 -2.72 -0.85 6.91
C GLN A 314 -1.64 -1.86 7.31
N VAL A 315 -1.84 -2.62 8.40
CA VAL A 315 -0.92 -3.70 8.80
C VAL A 315 -0.84 -4.76 7.70
N LEU A 316 -1.97 -5.12 7.07
CA LEU A 316 -1.98 -6.01 5.91
C LEU A 316 -1.22 -5.42 4.72
N GLU A 317 -1.46 -4.16 4.36
CA GLU A 317 -0.78 -3.52 3.22
C GLU A 317 0.72 -3.40 3.44
N ASP A 318 1.17 -3.11 4.66
CA ASP A 318 2.59 -3.11 5.01
C ASP A 318 3.20 -4.51 4.90
N PHE A 319 2.45 -5.56 5.27
CA PHE A 319 2.90 -6.94 5.09
C PHE A 319 3.00 -7.31 3.60
N LYS A 320 2.04 -6.91 2.76
CA LYS A 320 2.13 -7.06 1.30
C LYS A 320 3.36 -6.36 0.73
N ALA A 321 3.67 -5.16 1.22
CA ALA A 321 4.87 -4.43 0.84
C ALA A 321 6.15 -5.19 1.23
N PHE A 322 6.17 -5.84 2.40
CA PHE A 322 7.28 -6.70 2.81
C PHE A 322 7.43 -7.93 1.90
N VAL A 323 6.31 -8.60 1.59
CA VAL A 323 6.30 -9.74 0.67
C VAL A 323 6.85 -9.34 -0.70
N ALA A 324 6.33 -8.28 -1.30
CA ALA A 324 6.80 -7.76 -2.58
C ALA A 324 8.31 -7.43 -2.52
N LYS A 325 8.76 -6.73 -1.48
CA LYS A 325 10.17 -6.37 -1.29
C LYS A 325 11.10 -7.59 -1.28
N VAL A 326 10.70 -8.66 -0.60
CA VAL A 326 11.48 -9.89 -0.53
C VAL A 326 11.42 -10.66 -1.84
N HIS A 327 10.23 -10.86 -2.41
CA HIS A 327 10.04 -11.65 -3.64
C HIS A 327 10.62 -10.99 -4.90
N ASP A 328 10.67 -9.66 -4.95
CA ASP A 328 11.35 -8.93 -6.04
C ASP A 328 12.84 -9.28 -6.12
N ALA A 329 13.48 -9.50 -4.97
CA ALA A 329 14.90 -9.87 -4.88
C ALA A 329 15.11 -11.39 -4.84
N LEU A 330 14.19 -12.12 -4.23
CA LEU A 330 14.27 -13.54 -3.87
C LEU A 330 12.91 -14.24 -4.12
N PRO A 331 12.56 -14.52 -5.37
CA PRO A 331 11.20 -14.93 -5.76
C PRO A 331 10.75 -16.31 -5.27
N GLU A 332 11.69 -17.14 -4.78
CA GLU A 332 11.39 -18.49 -4.25
C GLU A 332 11.39 -18.53 -2.71
N THR A 333 11.65 -17.40 -2.04
CA THR A 333 11.72 -17.36 -0.58
C THR A 333 10.33 -17.55 0.03
N ARG A 334 10.20 -18.55 0.91
CA ARG A 334 9.01 -18.73 1.74
C ARG A 334 8.95 -17.64 2.82
N ILE A 335 7.77 -17.10 3.08
CA ILE A 335 7.57 -16.07 4.12
C ILE A 335 6.51 -16.57 5.11
N LEU A 336 6.94 -16.82 6.34
CA LEU A 336 6.10 -17.25 7.44
C LEU A 336 5.75 -16.02 8.29
N TYR A 337 4.48 -15.63 8.33
CA TYR A 337 4.00 -14.60 9.24
C TYR A 337 3.61 -15.24 10.57
N LEU A 338 4.35 -14.95 11.64
CA LEU A 338 4.03 -15.41 12.99
C LEU A 338 3.01 -14.46 13.62
N SER A 339 1.81 -14.97 13.90
CA SER A 339 0.66 -14.19 14.37
C SER A 339 0.99 -13.24 15.52
N ILE A 340 0.34 -12.08 15.55
CA ILE A 340 0.43 -11.16 16.66
C ILE A 340 -0.25 -11.80 17.89
N PRO A 341 0.46 -12.10 18.99
CA PRO A 341 -0.13 -12.78 20.14
C PRO A 341 -0.99 -11.82 20.98
N PRO A 342 -1.98 -12.35 21.71
CA PRO A 342 -2.70 -11.58 22.72
C PRO A 342 -1.75 -11.28 23.90
N THR A 343 -1.77 -10.05 24.42
CA THR A 343 -0.94 -9.64 25.56
C THR A 343 -1.76 -8.90 26.61
N GLU A 344 -1.40 -9.05 27.89
CA GLU A 344 -2.11 -8.35 28.96
C GLU A 344 -1.90 -6.83 28.83
N ARG A 345 -0.67 -6.42 28.51
CA ARG A 345 -0.26 -5.03 28.38
C ARG A 345 -1.03 -4.27 27.28
N ARG A 346 -1.41 -4.95 26.19
CA ARG A 346 -2.08 -4.35 25.03
C ARG A 346 -3.48 -4.90 24.78
N ARG A 347 -4.16 -5.38 25.83
CA ARG A 347 -5.53 -5.92 25.77
C ARG A 347 -6.53 -5.01 25.05
N ALA A 348 -6.39 -3.68 25.18
CA ALA A 348 -7.26 -2.72 24.51
C ALA A 348 -7.17 -2.77 22.97
N LEU A 349 -6.06 -3.30 22.43
CA LEU A 349 -5.84 -3.46 20.99
C LEU A 349 -6.34 -4.82 20.46
N GLN A 350 -6.90 -5.70 21.29
CA GLN A 350 -7.20 -7.08 20.91
C GLN A 350 -8.09 -7.18 19.67
N GLY A 351 -9.12 -6.34 19.54
CA GLY A 351 -9.97 -6.34 18.35
C GLY A 351 -9.20 -5.99 17.07
N GLY A 352 -8.22 -5.07 17.14
CA GLY A 352 -7.34 -4.76 16.01
C GLY A 352 -6.32 -5.86 15.72
N VAL A 353 -5.84 -6.55 16.76
CA VAL A 353 -4.96 -7.72 16.64
C VAL A 353 -5.68 -8.87 15.94
N ASP A 354 -6.90 -9.19 16.37
CA ASP A 354 -7.71 -10.26 15.81
C ASP A 354 -7.99 -10.01 14.33
N GLU A 355 -8.37 -8.77 13.99
CA GLU A 355 -8.65 -8.38 12.61
C GLU A 355 -7.39 -8.36 11.73
N ALA A 356 -6.26 -7.87 12.24
CA ALA A 356 -5.00 -7.88 11.48
C ALA A 356 -4.53 -9.32 11.21
N ASN A 357 -4.58 -10.20 12.22
CA ASN A 357 -4.26 -11.62 12.07
C ASN A 357 -5.20 -12.31 11.06
N ARG A 358 -6.50 -12.00 11.08
CA ARG A 358 -7.48 -12.54 10.11
C ARG A 358 -7.11 -12.13 8.68
N LEU A 359 -6.92 -10.83 8.45
CA LEU A 359 -6.59 -10.27 7.14
C LEU A 359 -5.27 -10.83 6.58
N ILE A 360 -4.25 -10.94 7.44
CA ILE A 360 -2.95 -11.49 7.04
C ILE A 360 -3.08 -12.98 6.71
N ARG A 361 -3.81 -13.76 7.51
CA ARG A 361 -4.07 -15.18 7.21
C ARG A 361 -4.72 -15.34 5.84
N GLU A 362 -5.81 -14.62 5.58
CA GLU A 362 -6.51 -14.66 4.29
C GLU A 362 -5.61 -14.31 3.12
N TYR A 363 -4.71 -13.33 3.29
CA TYR A 363 -3.73 -13.00 2.27
C TYR A 363 -2.67 -14.10 2.06
N THR A 364 -2.16 -14.72 3.13
CA THR A 364 -1.19 -15.82 2.99
C THR A 364 -1.77 -17.03 2.24
N GLU A 365 -3.09 -17.25 2.30
CA GLU A 365 -3.76 -18.33 1.56
C GLU A 365 -3.76 -18.11 0.03
N THR A 366 -3.45 -16.90 -0.45
CA THR A 366 -3.43 -16.57 -1.88
C THR A 366 -2.14 -16.96 -2.60
N ASP A 367 -1.08 -17.32 -1.87
CA ASP A 367 0.24 -17.61 -2.44
C ASP A 367 0.90 -18.79 -1.68
N PRO A 368 1.28 -19.88 -2.37
CA PRO A 368 1.89 -21.06 -1.73
C PRO A 368 3.26 -20.79 -1.08
N LEU A 369 3.92 -19.67 -1.35
CA LEU A 369 5.15 -19.25 -0.68
C LEU A 369 4.89 -18.54 0.64
N LEU A 370 3.63 -18.21 0.96
CA LEU A 370 3.24 -17.51 2.17
C LEU A 370 2.56 -18.46 3.14
N GLU A 371 2.80 -18.26 4.44
CA GLU A 371 2.14 -19.09 5.46
C GLU A 371 1.91 -18.30 6.74
N PHE A 372 0.71 -18.41 7.31
CA PHE A 372 0.36 -17.80 8.58
C PHE A 372 0.49 -18.80 9.73
N ILE A 373 1.41 -18.54 10.65
CA ILE A 373 1.68 -19.38 11.81
C ILE A 373 0.94 -18.81 13.02
N ASP A 374 -0.15 -19.47 13.39
CA ASP A 374 -1.00 -19.04 14.49
C ASP A 374 -0.53 -19.60 15.84
N VAL A 375 -0.11 -18.70 16.74
CA VAL A 375 0.24 -19.03 18.13
C VAL A 375 -0.83 -18.57 19.13
N THR A 376 -1.89 -17.89 18.68
CA THR A 376 -2.86 -17.20 19.54
C THR A 376 -3.40 -18.09 20.64
N ALA A 377 -3.91 -19.29 20.28
CA ALA A 377 -4.51 -20.21 21.23
C ALA A 377 -3.50 -20.74 22.26
N ALA A 378 -2.25 -21.00 21.84
CA ALA A 378 -1.19 -21.50 22.71
C ALA A 378 -0.71 -20.44 23.72
N MET A 379 -0.96 -19.16 23.43
CA MET A 379 -0.59 -18.04 24.29
C MET A 379 -1.66 -17.71 25.35
N LEU A 380 -2.82 -18.39 25.34
CA LEU A 380 -3.91 -18.18 26.29
C LEU A 380 -3.87 -19.17 27.45
N GLY A 381 -4.23 -18.70 28.64
CA GLY A 381 -4.50 -19.55 29.80
C GLY A 381 -5.94 -20.08 29.79
N PRO A 382 -6.30 -20.96 30.75
CA PRO A 382 -7.63 -21.59 30.83
C PRO A 382 -8.79 -20.60 30.99
N ASN A 383 -8.51 -19.37 31.41
CA ASN A 383 -9.48 -18.29 31.56
C ASN A 383 -9.68 -17.45 30.28
N GLY A 384 -9.09 -17.86 29.16
CA GLY A 384 -9.12 -17.11 27.90
C GLY A 384 -8.35 -15.80 27.93
N ARG A 385 -7.49 -15.57 28.93
CA ARG A 385 -6.58 -14.41 29.00
C ARG A 385 -5.16 -14.83 28.61
N PRO A 386 -4.29 -13.90 28.20
CA PRO A 386 -2.87 -14.19 27.99
C PRO A 386 -2.28 -14.92 29.20
N ASN A 387 -1.60 -16.03 28.96
CA ASN A 387 -0.97 -16.80 30.02
C ASN A 387 0.25 -16.03 30.55
N ALA A 388 0.11 -15.42 31.73
CA ALA A 388 1.17 -14.63 32.35
C ALA A 388 2.49 -15.40 32.51
N GLY A 389 2.44 -16.74 32.63
CA GLY A 389 3.63 -17.59 32.71
C GLY A 389 4.48 -17.65 31.44
N LEU A 390 4.00 -17.12 30.31
CA LEU A 390 4.73 -17.07 29.03
C LEU A 390 5.41 -15.72 28.77
N PHE A 391 5.13 -14.71 29.61
CA PHE A 391 5.62 -13.36 29.45
C PHE A 391 6.58 -12.98 30.59
N LYS A 392 7.41 -11.96 30.36
CA LYS A 392 8.13 -11.24 31.40
C LYS A 392 7.15 -10.43 32.26
N ASP A 393 7.65 -9.87 33.36
CA ASP A 393 6.86 -9.06 34.29
C ASP A 393 6.19 -7.83 33.64
N ASP A 394 6.64 -7.41 32.46
CA ASP A 394 6.01 -6.34 31.68
C ASP A 394 4.70 -6.76 30.99
N GLY A 395 4.39 -8.05 30.94
CA GLY A 395 3.19 -8.61 30.32
C GLY A 395 3.11 -8.39 28.81
N LEU A 396 4.25 -8.17 28.15
CA LEU A 396 4.38 -7.88 26.72
C LEU A 396 5.43 -8.77 26.05
N HIS A 397 6.65 -8.83 26.61
CA HIS A 397 7.75 -9.58 26.00
C HIS A 397 7.76 -11.02 26.51
N LEU A 398 8.16 -11.96 25.65
CA LEU A 398 8.23 -13.36 26.03
C LEU A 398 9.35 -13.65 27.01
N ASN A 399 9.09 -14.59 27.92
CA ASN A 399 10.13 -15.26 28.68
C ASN A 399 10.55 -16.57 27.97
N GLN A 400 11.42 -17.36 28.60
CA GLN A 400 11.88 -18.63 28.02
C GLN A 400 10.72 -19.58 27.67
N ALA A 401 9.75 -19.77 28.56
CA ALA A 401 8.60 -20.64 28.30
C ALA A 401 7.73 -20.14 27.13
N GLY A 402 7.61 -18.81 26.96
CA GLY A 402 6.95 -18.21 25.79
C GLY A 402 7.68 -18.52 24.49
N TYR A 403 9.01 -18.40 24.46
CA TYR A 403 9.80 -18.76 23.28
C TYR A 403 9.78 -20.27 22.99
N GLU A 404 9.72 -21.13 24.01
CA GLU A 404 9.53 -22.57 23.83
C GLU A 404 8.22 -22.89 23.09
N VAL A 405 7.12 -22.20 23.45
CA VAL A 405 5.84 -22.33 22.73
C VAL A 405 5.98 -21.87 21.28
N TRP A 406 6.58 -20.71 21.03
CA TRP A 406 6.81 -20.23 19.66
C TRP A 406 7.66 -21.19 18.83
N ALA A 407 8.75 -21.71 19.41
CA ALA A 407 9.63 -22.65 18.73
C ALA A 407 8.90 -23.94 18.34
N GLN A 408 8.08 -24.49 19.24
CA GLN A 408 7.28 -25.69 18.96
C GLN A 408 6.32 -25.48 17.79
N HIS A 409 5.71 -24.30 17.69
CA HIS A 409 4.80 -23.96 16.58
C HIS A 409 5.54 -23.70 15.26
N LEU A 410 6.75 -23.15 15.29
CA LEU A 410 7.53 -22.85 14.10
C LEU A 410 8.27 -24.06 13.53
N LEU A 411 8.75 -24.97 14.39
CA LEU A 411 9.63 -26.08 14.00
C LEU A 411 9.12 -26.93 12.82
N PRO A 412 7.83 -27.28 12.71
CA PRO A 412 7.32 -28.02 11.55
C PRO A 412 7.57 -27.29 10.23
N TYR A 413 7.42 -25.97 10.21
CA TYR A 413 7.50 -25.17 8.99
C TYR A 413 8.94 -24.90 8.54
N LEU A 414 9.88 -24.92 9.47
CA LEU A 414 11.31 -24.63 9.24
C LEU A 414 12.11 -25.86 8.79
N THR A 415 11.57 -27.06 8.98
CA THR A 415 12.22 -28.33 8.60
C THR A 415 11.74 -28.86 7.25
N HIS A 416 10.65 -28.31 6.72
CA HIS A 416 10.14 -28.59 5.38
C HIS A 416 10.83 -27.70 4.33
N ARG A 417 11.47 -28.36 3.35
CA ARG A 417 12.10 -27.73 2.18
C ARG A 417 11.11 -27.59 1.04
#